data_AF-A0A0E3NK71-F1
#
_entry.id   AF-A0A0E3NK71-F1
#
_cell.length_a   1.000
_cell.length_b   1.000
_cell.length_c   1.000
_cell.angle_alpha   90.00
_cell.angle_beta   90.00
_cell.angle_gamma   90.00
#
_symmetry.space_group_name_H-M   'P 1'
#
loop_
_entity.id
_entity.type
_entity.pdbx_description
1 polymer ?
#
loop_
_entity_poly.entity_id
_entity_poly.type
_entity_poly.pdbx_seq_one_letter_code
_entity_poly.pdbx_strand_id
1 'polypeptide(L)'
;MITELSQNLNPLEDSEEFETSENIDRSGVKFRVSKAWIEENNVDISTIVLERFHEESWTSFETTMTGEDEKYYFFEAETQDSSGMQL
;
A
#
# COMPACT_ATOMS: atom_id res chain seq x y z
N MET A 1 2.36 -9.32 -23.80
CA MET A 1 3.81 -9.03 -23.76
C MET A 1 4.08 -8.39 -22.42
N ILE A 2 4.79 -9.10 -21.55
CA ILE A 2 5.19 -8.65 -20.21
C ILE A 2 6.50 -7.90 -20.39
N THR A 3 6.56 -6.65 -19.95
CA THR A 3 7.78 -5.83 -20.04
C THR A 3 8.69 -6.17 -18.87
N GLU A 4 9.91 -6.57 -19.23
CA GLU A 4 11.02 -6.98 -18.37
C GLU A 4 11.52 -5.79 -17.51
N LEU A 5 11.64 -5.99 -16.19
CA LEU A 5 12.28 -5.03 -15.27
C LEU A 5 13.77 -5.39 -15.16
N SER A 6 14.62 -4.66 -15.88
CA SER A 6 16.08 -4.75 -15.74
C SER A 6 16.55 -3.90 -14.56
N GLN A 7 17.08 -4.55 -13.52
CA GLN A 7 17.74 -3.91 -12.39
C GLN A 7 19.20 -3.64 -12.75
N ASN A 8 19.61 -2.37 -12.81
CA ASN A 8 21.01 -1.99 -13.00
C ASN A 8 21.53 -1.34 -11.72
N LEU A 9 22.34 -2.10 -10.98
CA LEU A 9 22.94 -1.74 -9.70
C LEU A 9 24.18 -0.87 -9.98
N ASN A 10 24.13 0.43 -9.64
CA ASN A 10 25.34 1.25 -9.60
C ASN A 10 25.97 1.21 -8.19
N PRO A 11 27.29 1.03 -8.07
CA PRO A 11 27.97 0.93 -6.77
C PRO A 11 28.20 2.31 -6.11
N LEU A 12 27.75 2.38 -4.85
CA LEU A 12 28.04 3.30 -3.74
C LEU A 12 28.98 4.49 -3.96
N GLU A 13 28.45 5.71 -3.81
CA GLU A 13 29.19 6.88 -3.30
C GLU A 13 28.20 7.97 -2.81
N ASP A 14 27.59 7.72 -1.66
CA ASP A 14 27.42 8.73 -0.59
C ASP A 14 26.86 8.01 0.64
N SER A 15 27.73 7.82 1.63
CA SER A 15 27.40 7.19 2.90
C SER A 15 26.72 8.22 3.80
N GLU A 16 25.41 8.42 3.64
CA GLU A 16 24.57 8.75 4.79
C GLU A 16 24.11 7.42 5.39
N GLU A 17 24.43 7.24 6.67
CA GLU A 17 24.10 6.08 7.48
C GLU A 17 22.66 5.62 7.22
N PHE A 18 22.52 4.43 6.61
CA PHE A 18 21.30 3.67 6.80
C PHE A 18 21.25 3.32 8.28
N GLU A 19 20.46 4.07 9.04
CA GLU A 19 19.97 3.59 10.32
C GLU A 19 19.27 2.25 10.02
N THR A 20 19.99 1.18 10.30
CA THR A 20 19.43 -0.17 10.43
C THR A 20 18.60 -0.14 11.70
N SER A 21 17.45 0.56 11.63
CA SER A 21 16.40 0.37 12.61
C SER A 21 15.86 -1.03 12.37
N GLU A 22 16.39 -1.92 13.18
CA GLU A 22 15.88 -3.24 13.48
C GLU A 22 14.44 -3.10 13.98
N ASN A 23 13.52 -2.93 13.03
CA ASN A 23 12.10 -3.03 13.25
C ASN A 23 11.54 -3.57 11.94
N ILE A 24 11.24 -4.86 11.92
CA ILE A 24 10.37 -5.42 10.88
C ILE A 24 9.01 -4.80 11.18
N ASP A 25 8.83 -3.56 10.73
CA ASP A 25 7.62 -2.79 10.87
C ASP A 25 6.50 -3.64 10.27
N ARG A 26 5.36 -3.69 10.96
CA ARG A 26 4.19 -4.43 10.51
C ARG A 26 3.84 -3.89 9.13
N SER A 27 4.25 -4.60 8.07
CA SER A 27 4.31 -4.03 6.71
C SER A 27 2.90 -3.79 6.18
N GLY A 28 2.33 -2.63 6.46
CA GLY A 28 1.07 -2.17 5.88
C GLY A 28 1.32 -1.57 4.51
N VAL A 29 0.36 -1.71 3.59
CA VAL A 29 0.38 -0.99 2.31
C VAL A 29 -0.22 0.39 2.54
N LYS A 30 0.60 1.42 2.41
CA LYS A 30 0.16 2.82 2.48
C LYS A 30 -0.16 3.34 1.08
N PHE A 31 -1.33 3.93 0.91
CA PHE A 31 -1.77 4.51 -0.36
C PHE A 31 -2.59 5.78 -0.13
N ARG A 32 -2.86 6.52 -1.20
CA ARG A 32 -3.65 7.75 -1.14
C ARG A 32 -4.64 7.81 -2.30
N VAL A 33 -5.78 8.45 -2.06
CA VAL A 33 -6.84 8.65 -3.05
C VAL A 33 -7.09 10.14 -3.22
N SER A 34 -7.21 10.60 -4.46
CA SER A 34 -7.48 12.00 -4.79
C SER A 34 -8.90 12.39 -4.35
N LYS A 35 -9.03 13.54 -3.66
CA LYS A 35 -10.33 14.11 -3.29
C LYS A 35 -11.18 14.40 -4.53
N ALA A 36 -10.57 14.96 -5.57
CA ALA A 36 -11.25 15.27 -6.82
C ALA A 36 -11.81 14.01 -7.51
N TRP A 37 -11.08 12.88 -7.43
CA TRP A 37 -11.56 11.61 -8.01
C TRP A 37 -12.77 11.06 -7.24
N ILE A 38 -12.75 11.14 -5.91
CA ILE A 38 -13.87 10.72 -5.05
C ILE A 38 -15.13 11.55 -5.37
N GLU A 39 -14.97 12.87 -5.48
CA GLU A 39 -16.07 13.77 -5.84
C GLU A 39 -16.61 13.50 -7.26
N GLU A 40 -15.73 13.38 -8.24
CA GLU A 40 -16.09 13.12 -9.64
C GLU A 40 -16.85 11.79 -9.82
N ASN A 41 -16.47 10.78 -9.04
CA ASN A 41 -17.06 9.44 -9.11
C ASN A 41 -18.16 9.21 -8.07
N ASN A 42 -18.49 10.23 -7.26
CA ASN A 42 -19.49 10.18 -6.19
C ASN A 42 -19.31 8.95 -5.26
N VAL A 43 -18.05 8.68 -4.89
CA VAL A 43 -17.66 7.54 -4.05
C VAL A 43 -17.83 7.89 -2.57
N ASP A 44 -18.43 6.99 -1.80
CA ASP A 44 -18.38 7.08 -0.34
C ASP A 44 -16.98 6.65 0.14
N ILE A 45 -16.27 7.57 0.78
CA ILE A 45 -14.91 7.34 1.27
C ILE A 45 -14.80 6.12 2.20
N SER A 46 -15.86 5.79 2.95
CA SER A 46 -15.88 4.63 3.85
C SER A 46 -15.85 3.29 3.11
N THR A 47 -16.05 3.30 1.79
CA THR A 47 -15.99 2.11 0.93
C THR A 47 -14.62 1.90 0.27
N ILE A 48 -13.67 2.81 0.48
CA ILE A 48 -12.31 2.68 -0.03
C ILE A 48 -11.57 1.58 0.74
N VAL A 49 -11.27 0.49 0.04
CA VAL A 49 -10.51 -0.65 0.56
C VAL A 49 -9.46 -1.08 -0.45
N LEU A 50 -8.35 -1.66 0.04
CA LEU A 50 -7.41 -2.36 -0.82
C LEU A 50 -7.93 -3.77 -1.10
N GLU A 51 -8.05 -4.14 -2.37
CA GLU A 51 -8.36 -5.50 -2.78
C GLU A 51 -7.26 -6.07 -3.66
N ARG A 52 -6.94 -7.35 -3.48
CA ARG A 52 -6.04 -8.11 -4.34
C ARG A 52 -6.82 -9.18 -5.07
N PHE A 53 -6.70 -9.18 -6.39
CA PHE A 53 -7.18 -10.28 -7.21
C PHE A 53 -6.15 -11.40 -7.24
N HIS A 54 -6.56 -12.62 -6.88
CA HIS A 54 -5.74 -13.82 -6.93
C HIS A 54 -6.62 -15.07 -7.13
N GLU A 55 -6.20 -16.00 -7.99
CA GLU A 55 -6.91 -17.26 -8.27
C GLU A 55 -8.43 -17.09 -8.46
N GLU A 56 -8.81 -16.17 -9.36
CA GLU A 56 -10.22 -15.89 -9.69
C GLU A 56 -11.06 -15.29 -8.54
N SER A 57 -10.42 -14.88 -7.45
CA SER A 57 -11.07 -14.31 -6.27
C SER A 57 -10.49 -12.94 -5.89
N TRP A 58 -11.33 -12.10 -5.29
CA TRP A 58 -10.92 -10.84 -4.67
C TRP A 58 -10.78 -11.03 -3.17
N THR A 59 -9.64 -10.63 -2.62
CA THR A 59 -9.41 -10.58 -1.16
C THR A 59 -9.29 -9.13 -0.74
N SER A 60 -10.15 -8.68 0.17
CA SER A 60 -10.07 -7.35 0.77
C SER A 60 -9.14 -7.36 1.97
N PHE A 61 -8.38 -6.26 2.12
CA PHE A 61 -7.54 -6.01 3.29
C PHE A 61 -8.22 -5.01 4.20
N GLU A 62 -8.05 -5.19 5.51
CA GLU A 62 -8.48 -4.20 6.49
C GLU A 62 -7.77 -2.88 6.18
N THR A 63 -8.55 -1.87 5.83
CA THR A 63 -8.06 -0.58 5.34
C THR A 63 -8.54 0.50 6.28
N THR A 64 -7.61 1.27 6.82
CA THR A 64 -7.88 2.38 7.73
C THR A 64 -7.46 3.68 7.09
N MET A 65 -8.31 4.71 7.14
CA MET A 65 -7.91 6.07 6.78
C MET A 65 -7.02 6.64 7.89
N THR A 66 -5.79 7.01 7.54
CA THR A 66 -4.78 7.48 8.49
C THR A 66 -4.66 8.99 8.54
N GLY A 67 -5.24 9.70 7.56
CA GLY A 67 -5.28 11.15 7.55
C GLY A 67 -5.72 11.73 6.21
N GLU A 68 -5.57 13.04 6.08
CA GLU A 68 -5.86 13.78 4.84
C GLU A 68 -5.00 15.04 4.72
N ASP A 69 -4.86 15.53 3.50
CA ASP A 69 -4.37 16.89 3.21
C ASP A 69 -5.35 17.64 2.29
N GLU A 70 -4.93 18.75 1.71
CA GLU A 70 -5.78 19.56 0.81
C GLU A 70 -6.22 18.80 -0.46
N LYS A 71 -5.50 17.75 -0.87
CA LYS A 71 -5.69 17.08 -2.17
C LYS A 71 -6.01 15.60 -2.06
N TYR A 72 -5.66 14.95 -0.95
CA TYR A 72 -5.70 13.51 -0.80
C TYR A 72 -6.27 13.06 0.53
N TYR A 73 -6.86 11.86 0.51
CA TYR A 73 -7.06 11.02 1.70
C TYR A 73 -5.97 9.95 1.73
N PHE A 74 -5.42 9.69 2.91
CA PHE A 74 -4.36 8.70 3.14
C PHE A 74 -4.93 7.47 3.83
N PHE A 75 -4.50 6.30 3.38
CA PHE A 75 -4.95 5.01 3.88
C PHE A 75 -3.76 4.10 4.15
N GLU A 76 -3.96 3.20 5.09
CA GLU A 76 -3.07 2.09 5.38
C GLU A 76 -3.89 0.80 5.42
N ALA A 77 -3.49 -0.16 4.59
CA ALA A 77 -4.06 -1.49 4.58
C ALA A 77 -3.13 -2.44 5.33
N GLU A 78 -3.63 -3.11 6.37
CA GLU A 78 -2.86 -4.12 7.08
C GLU A 78 -2.66 -5.32 6.16
N THR A 79 -1.41 -5.58 5.76
CA THR A 79 -1.07 -6.78 4.98
C THR A 79 -0.45 -7.87 5.83
N GLN A 80 -0.62 -7.79 7.17
CA GLN A 80 -0.33 -8.94 8.01
C GLN A 80 -1.06 -10.12 7.39
N ASP A 81 -0.27 -11.06 6.90
CA ASP A 81 -0.69 -12.43 6.90
C ASP A 81 -1.13 -12.66 8.33
N SER A 82 -2.44 -12.75 8.53
CA SER A 82 -2.95 -13.42 9.71
C SER A 82 -2.51 -14.88 9.54
N SER A 83 -1.24 -15.15 9.83
CA SER A 83 -0.72 -16.45 10.20
C SER A 83 -1.62 -16.94 11.34
N GLY A 84 -2.69 -17.62 10.95
CA GLY A 84 -3.89 -17.82 11.77
C GLY A 84 -5.06 -18.47 11.03
N MET A 85 -5.06 -18.59 9.71
CA MET A 85 -5.89 -19.57 9.00
C MET A 85 -5.02 -20.60 8.29
N GLN A 86 -4.55 -21.56 9.09
CA GLN A 86 -4.36 -22.93 8.62
C GLN A 86 -5.75 -23.52 8.39
N LEU A 87 -6.09 -23.85 7.14
CA LEU A 87 -7.04 -24.91 6.80
C LEU A 87 -6.32 -25.93 5.93
#